data_AF-A0A7S3VTW8-F1
#
_entry.id   AF-A0A7S3VTW8-F1
#
_cell.length_a   1.000
_cell.length_b   1.000
_cell.length_c   1.000
_cell.angle_alpha   90.00
_cell.angle_beta   90.00
_cell.angle_gamma   90.00
#
_symmetry.space_group_name_H-M   'P 1'
#
loop_
_entity.id
_entity.type
_entity.pdbx_description
1 polymer ?
#
loop_
_entity_poly.entity_id
_entity_poly.type
_entity_poly.pdbx_seq_one_letter_code
_entity_poly.pdbx_strand_id
1 'polypeptide(L)'
;MGDLVPYHQSEKGGDEAFALAPVLRRKTPEELEKEQEQRIEEAQKLEEKLKVINEAVPTKIYNTCSSSAGAGSGDFHMYRMIRKAEQERQKRLDLMEKQQIEMAEFEATRKERQEQAELRTSKKRAKRLKKKAKKSAKVNAGGAKSTGSGAEEKSSSSEEDEDGPAQAALD
;
A
#
# COMPACT_ATOMS: atom_id res chain seq x y z
N MET A 1 40.81 -61.71 -51.12
CA MET A 1 42.09 -61.04 -51.38
C MET A 1 41.79 -59.75 -52.13
N GLY A 2 42.32 -58.64 -51.64
CA GLY A 2 42.25 -57.32 -52.27
C GLY A 2 41.22 -56.39 -51.63
N ASP A 3 41.52 -55.16 -51.23
CA ASP A 3 42.80 -54.48 -51.03
C ASP A 3 42.55 -53.31 -50.07
N LEU A 4 43.56 -52.99 -49.28
CA LEU A 4 43.63 -51.82 -48.41
C LEU A 4 43.89 -50.57 -49.27
N VAL A 5 43.05 -49.53 -49.17
CA VAL A 5 43.41 -48.16 -49.59
C VAL A 5 43.06 -47.19 -48.47
N PRO A 6 43.94 -46.21 -48.16
CA PRO A 6 44.02 -45.58 -46.85
C PRO A 6 43.43 -44.16 -46.78
N TYR A 7 43.01 -43.81 -45.56
CA TYR A 7 43.18 -42.52 -44.88
C TYR A 7 42.63 -41.22 -45.52
N HIS A 8 41.61 -40.66 -44.88
CA HIS A 8 41.49 -39.21 -44.75
C HIS A 8 41.21 -38.86 -43.28
N GLN A 9 42.17 -38.16 -42.66
CA GLN A 9 42.09 -37.59 -41.31
C GLN A 9 40.90 -36.60 -41.21
N SER A 10 40.07 -36.75 -40.18
CA SER A 10 39.31 -35.62 -39.62
C SER A 10 39.19 -35.80 -38.10
N GLU A 11 39.73 -34.81 -37.40
CA GLU A 11 39.90 -34.75 -35.95
C GLU A 11 38.58 -34.58 -35.17
N LYS A 12 38.65 -34.99 -33.89
CA LYS A 12 37.95 -34.45 -32.70
C LYS A 12 36.46 -34.75 -32.49
N GLY A 13 36.23 -35.55 -31.43
CA GLY A 13 35.62 -35.03 -30.19
C GLY A 13 34.14 -35.33 -29.99
N GLY A 14 33.81 -35.96 -28.85
CA GLY A 14 32.43 -36.06 -28.38
C GLY A 14 32.22 -37.11 -27.29
N ASP A 15 32.75 -36.87 -26.10
CA ASP A 15 32.28 -37.53 -24.87
C ASP A 15 30.85 -37.02 -24.57
N GLU A 16 29.82 -37.67 -25.13
CA GLU A 16 28.44 -37.35 -24.78
C GLU A 16 28.00 -38.20 -23.57
N ALA A 17 28.16 -37.56 -22.42
CA ALA A 17 27.79 -38.03 -21.11
C ALA A 17 26.32 -38.50 -21.04
N PHE A 18 26.15 -39.70 -20.49
CA PHE A 18 25.02 -40.19 -19.70
C PHE A 18 23.79 -39.26 -19.64
N ALA A 19 22.73 -39.63 -20.38
CA ALA A 19 21.45 -38.94 -20.39
C ALA A 19 20.83 -38.86 -18.97
N LEU A 20 21.01 -37.72 -18.31
CA LEU A 20 20.24 -37.32 -17.14
C LEU A 20 18.91 -36.74 -17.64
N ALA A 21 17.81 -37.46 -17.43
CA ALA A 21 16.47 -36.87 -17.50
C ALA A 21 16.45 -35.58 -16.64
N PRO A 22 15.73 -34.52 -17.06
CA PRO A 22 15.68 -33.29 -16.27
C PRO A 22 14.97 -33.62 -14.95
N VAL A 23 15.76 -33.86 -13.91
CA VAL A 23 15.27 -33.98 -12.55
C VAL A 23 14.63 -32.63 -12.24
N LEU A 24 13.30 -32.57 -12.19
CA LEU A 24 12.57 -31.37 -11.83
C LEU A 24 13.19 -30.80 -10.57
N ARG A 25 13.91 -29.68 -10.69
CA ARG A 25 14.51 -28.97 -9.57
C ARG A 25 13.36 -28.67 -8.60
N ARG A 26 13.41 -29.26 -7.41
CA ARG A 26 12.45 -28.92 -6.35
C ARG A 26 12.62 -27.43 -6.08
N LYS A 27 11.55 -26.66 -6.24
CA LYS A 27 11.54 -25.22 -5.98
C LYS A 27 12.01 -24.97 -4.55
N THR A 28 12.81 -23.92 -4.37
CA THR A 28 13.20 -23.51 -3.02
C THR A 28 11.95 -23.03 -2.25
N PRO A 29 11.93 -23.08 -0.91
CA PRO A 29 10.79 -22.59 -0.14
C PRO A 29 10.45 -21.13 -0.49
N GLU A 30 11.47 -20.29 -0.72
CA GLU A 30 11.29 -18.90 -1.16
C GLU A 30 10.65 -18.77 -2.56
N GLU A 31 10.99 -19.66 -3.49
CA GLU A 31 10.38 -19.69 -4.83
C GLU A 31 8.91 -20.13 -4.76
N LEU A 32 8.57 -21.04 -3.83
CA LEU A 32 7.19 -21.47 -3.59
C LEU A 32 6.35 -20.39 -2.94
N GLU A 33 6.90 -19.65 -1.97
CA GLU A 33 6.24 -18.52 -1.33
C GLU A 33 5.93 -17.42 -2.35
N LYS A 34 6.90 -17.03 -3.17
CA LYS A 34 6.69 -16.04 -4.25
C LYS A 34 5.63 -16.49 -5.26
N GLU A 35 5.61 -17.77 -5.61
CA GLU A 35 4.58 -18.31 -6.49
C GLU A 35 3.19 -18.31 -5.83
N GLN A 36 3.11 -18.59 -4.53
CA GLN A 36 1.87 -18.48 -3.77
C GLN A 36 1.39 -17.02 -3.71
N GLU A 37 2.27 -16.08 -3.42
CA GLU A 37 1.98 -14.64 -3.44
C GLU A 37 1.47 -14.20 -4.81
N GLN A 38 2.17 -14.57 -5.88
CA GLN A 38 1.73 -14.27 -7.26
C GLN A 38 0.36 -14.84 -7.57
N ARG A 39 0.07 -16.08 -7.15
CA ARG A 39 -1.27 -16.68 -7.32
C ARG A 39 -2.34 -15.91 -6.54
N ILE A 40 -2.01 -15.44 -5.34
CA ILE A 40 -2.92 -14.64 -4.52
C ILE A 40 -3.17 -13.28 -5.18
N GLU A 41 -2.14 -12.60 -5.66
CA GLU A 41 -2.27 -11.32 -6.37
C GLU A 41 -3.09 -11.46 -7.66
N GLU A 42 -2.83 -12.52 -8.43
CA GLU A 42 -3.60 -12.82 -9.65
C GLU A 42 -5.06 -13.12 -9.32
N ALA A 43 -5.32 -13.88 -8.25
CA ALA A 43 -6.68 -14.15 -7.79
C ALA A 43 -7.40 -12.85 -7.36
N GLN A 44 -6.74 -11.98 -6.60
CA GLN A 44 -7.29 -10.68 -6.19
C GLN A 44 -7.63 -9.82 -7.42
N LYS A 45 -6.73 -9.73 -8.39
CA LYS A 45 -6.95 -8.99 -9.63
C LYS A 45 -8.10 -9.55 -10.46
N LEU A 46 -8.27 -10.88 -10.47
CA LEU A 46 -9.41 -11.53 -11.10
C LEU A 46 -10.71 -11.22 -10.38
N GLU A 47 -10.72 -11.24 -9.04
CA GLU A 47 -11.89 -10.88 -8.24
C GLU A 47 -12.33 -9.44 -8.48
N GLU A 48 -11.40 -8.49 -8.53
CA GLU A 48 -11.69 -7.09 -8.85
C GLU A 48 -12.34 -6.95 -10.23
N LYS A 49 -11.79 -7.62 -11.25
CA LYS A 49 -12.38 -7.63 -12.59
C LYS A 49 -13.77 -8.26 -12.61
N LEU A 50 -13.97 -9.37 -11.90
CA LEU A 50 -15.27 -10.03 -11.81
C LEU A 50 -16.30 -9.14 -11.11
N LYS A 51 -15.92 -8.40 -10.07
CA LYS A 51 -16.78 -7.40 -9.43
C LYS A 51 -17.24 -6.34 -10.44
N VAL A 52 -16.29 -5.77 -11.20
CA VAL A 52 -16.60 -4.78 -12.23
C VAL A 52 -17.53 -5.34 -13.31
N ILE A 53 -17.27 -6.56 -13.80
CA ILE A 53 -18.11 -7.20 -14.82
C ILE A 53 -19.53 -7.41 -14.28
N ASN A 54 -19.67 -7.97 -13.08
CA ASN A 54 -20.97 -8.25 -12.48
C ASN A 54 -21.80 -6.99 -12.21
N GLU A 55 -21.15 -5.85 -11.93
CA GLU A 55 -21.82 -4.58 -11.64
C GLU A 55 -22.07 -3.74 -12.89
N ALA A 56 -21.13 -3.72 -13.85
CA ALA A 56 -21.19 -2.84 -15.02
C ALA A 56 -21.84 -3.48 -16.25
N VAL A 57 -21.79 -4.82 -16.39
CA VAL A 57 -22.32 -5.50 -17.58
C VAL A 57 -23.79 -5.87 -17.35
N PRO A 58 -24.72 -5.35 -18.17
CA PRO A 58 -26.13 -5.73 -18.06
C PRO A 58 -26.33 -7.22 -18.34
N THR A 59 -26.91 -7.94 -17.39
CA THR A 59 -27.27 -9.35 -17.60
C THR A 59 -28.55 -9.45 -18.42
N LYS A 60 -28.45 -10.01 -19.63
CA LYS A 60 -29.63 -10.30 -20.46
C LYS A 60 -30.37 -11.52 -19.94
N ILE A 61 -31.64 -11.36 -19.59
CA ILE A 61 -32.51 -12.46 -19.16
C ILE A 61 -33.27 -12.96 -20.39
N TYR A 62 -33.11 -14.24 -20.72
CA TYR A 62 -33.72 -14.85 -21.92
C TYR A 62 -35.09 -15.48 -21.65
N ASN A 63 -35.39 -15.84 -20.40
CA ASN A 63 -36.60 -16.56 -20.01
C ASN A 63 -37.65 -15.62 -19.36
N THR A 64 -37.97 -14.51 -20.00
CA THR A 64 -38.97 -13.56 -19.49
C THR A 64 -40.35 -13.82 -20.10
N CYS A 65 -41.36 -13.96 -19.25
CA CYS A 65 -42.76 -14.01 -19.65
C CYS A 65 -43.21 -12.66 -20.22
N SER A 66 -44.20 -12.64 -21.12
CA SER A 66 -44.79 -11.38 -21.62
C SER A 66 -45.40 -10.55 -20.49
N SER A 67 -45.46 -9.23 -20.62
CA SER A 67 -45.96 -8.32 -19.57
C SER A 67 -47.40 -8.56 -19.12
N SER A 68 -48.22 -9.22 -19.94
CA SER A 68 -49.61 -9.60 -19.62
C SER A 68 -49.77 -11.05 -19.17
N ALA A 69 -48.67 -11.81 -19.05
CA ALA A 69 -48.72 -13.16 -18.54
C ALA A 69 -49.01 -13.14 -17.03
N GLY A 70 -49.81 -14.11 -16.55
CA GLY A 70 -50.06 -14.30 -15.12
C GLY A 70 -48.82 -14.81 -14.38
N ALA A 71 -48.90 -14.84 -13.05
CA ALA A 71 -47.82 -15.34 -12.20
C ALA A 71 -47.60 -16.85 -12.44
N GLY A 72 -46.38 -17.21 -12.84
CA GLY A 72 -45.93 -18.60 -12.99
C GLY A 72 -45.49 -19.22 -11.66
N SER A 73 -45.37 -20.55 -11.64
CA SER A 73 -44.91 -21.29 -10.44
C SER A 73 -43.45 -21.00 -10.06
N GLY A 74 -42.63 -20.51 -10.99
CA GLY A 74 -41.23 -20.14 -10.78
C GLY A 74 -41.01 -18.68 -10.36
N ASP A 75 -42.00 -17.81 -10.53
CA ASP A 75 -41.85 -16.36 -10.35
C ASP A 75 -41.52 -15.99 -8.90
N PHE A 76 -42.11 -16.73 -7.94
CA PHE A 76 -41.82 -16.56 -6.53
C PHE A 76 -40.33 -16.80 -6.20
N HIS A 77 -39.73 -17.85 -6.75
CA HIS A 77 -38.33 -18.16 -6.50
C HIS A 77 -37.40 -17.15 -7.16
N MET A 78 -37.73 -16.70 -8.37
CA MET A 78 -36.99 -15.63 -9.06
C MET A 78 -37.02 -14.33 -8.23
N TYR A 79 -38.19 -13.91 -7.75
CA TYR A 79 -38.32 -12.75 -6.87
C TYR A 79 -37.48 -12.88 -5.61
N ARG A 80 -37.50 -14.05 -4.95
CA ARG A 80 -36.69 -14.32 -3.75
C ARG A 80 -35.19 -14.16 -4.03
N MET A 81 -34.70 -14.70 -5.16
CA MET A 81 -33.29 -14.61 -5.54
C MET A 81 -32.89 -13.16 -5.83
N ILE A 82 -33.67 -12.45 -6.64
CA ILE A 82 -33.41 -11.04 -6.99
C ILE A 82 -33.45 -10.16 -5.74
N ARG A 83 -34.44 -10.34 -4.87
CA ARG A 83 -34.56 -9.56 -3.63
C ARG A 83 -33.37 -9.77 -2.71
N LYS A 84 -32.91 -11.02 -2.57
CA LYS A 84 -31.73 -11.33 -1.76
C LYS A 84 -30.47 -10.68 -2.35
N ALA A 85 -30.27 -10.80 -3.66
CA ALA A 85 -29.15 -10.16 -4.36
C ALA A 85 -29.16 -8.63 -4.20
N GLU A 86 -30.34 -8.00 -4.31
CA GLU A 86 -30.48 -6.55 -4.13
C GLU A 86 -30.23 -6.10 -2.69
N GLN A 87 -30.69 -6.86 -1.69
CA GLN A 87 -30.39 -6.57 -0.28
C GLN A 87 -28.88 -6.70 0.02
N GLU A 88 -28.22 -7.70 -0.55
CA GLU A 88 -26.77 -7.87 -0.43
C GLU A 88 -26.02 -6.72 -1.13
N ARG A 89 -26.50 -6.27 -2.28
CA ARG A 89 -25.97 -5.08 -2.98
C ARG A 89 -26.07 -3.83 -2.12
N GLN A 90 -27.24 -3.57 -1.52
CA GLN A 90 -27.44 -2.42 -0.63
C GLN A 90 -26.51 -2.48 0.57
N LYS A 91 -26.44 -3.62 1.26
CA LYS A 91 -25.52 -3.81 2.40
C LYS A 91 -24.05 -3.58 2.03
N ARG A 92 -23.62 -3.97 0.83
CA ARG A 92 -22.26 -3.74 0.34
C ARG A 92 -21.99 -2.25 0.14
N LEU A 93 -22.92 -1.52 -0.46
CA LEU A 93 -22.81 -0.08 -0.64
C LEU A 93 -22.74 0.65 0.70
N ASP A 94 -23.64 0.32 1.63
CA ASP A 94 -23.65 0.91 2.98
C ASP A 94 -22.32 0.66 3.71
N LEU A 95 -21.74 -0.54 3.56
CA LEU A 95 -20.44 -0.87 4.15
C LEU A 95 -19.30 -0.08 3.51
N MET A 96 -19.29 0.05 2.18
CA MET A 96 -18.27 0.83 1.46
C MET A 96 -18.35 2.32 1.84
N GLU A 97 -19.54 2.88 1.95
CA GLU A 97 -19.74 4.27 2.39
C GLU A 97 -19.18 4.50 3.79
N LYS A 98 -19.50 3.62 4.75
CA LYS A 98 -18.95 3.69 6.11
C LYS A 98 -17.43 3.61 6.11
N GLN A 99 -16.84 2.68 5.37
CA GLN A 99 -15.38 2.57 5.25
C GLN A 99 -14.76 3.83 4.66
N GLN A 100 -15.38 4.44 3.64
CA GLN A 100 -14.88 5.68 3.05
C GLN A 100 -14.91 6.85 4.05
N ILE A 101 -15.99 6.97 4.83
CA ILE A 101 -16.12 7.98 5.88
C ILE A 101 -15.05 7.78 6.96
N GLU A 102 -14.92 6.56 7.49
CA GLU A 102 -13.93 6.22 8.52
C GLU A 102 -12.49 6.49 8.05
N MET A 103 -12.16 6.14 6.81
CA MET A 103 -10.84 6.42 6.22
C MET A 103 -10.60 7.92 6.08
N ALA A 104 -11.59 8.68 5.60
CA ALA A 104 -11.47 10.12 5.44
C ALA A 104 -11.27 10.83 6.79
N GLU A 105 -12.02 10.44 7.82
CA GLU A 105 -11.89 10.95 9.20
C GLU A 105 -10.52 10.61 9.79
N PHE A 106 -10.05 9.38 9.59
CA PHE A 106 -8.74 8.95 10.04
C PHE A 106 -7.62 9.75 9.36
N GLU A 107 -7.70 9.95 8.04
CA GLU A 107 -6.74 10.74 7.29
C GLU A 107 -6.72 12.21 7.70
N ALA A 108 -7.89 12.81 7.92
CA ALA A 108 -8.00 14.18 8.42
C ALA A 108 -7.33 14.34 9.78
N THR A 109 -7.70 13.48 10.74
CA THR A 109 -7.12 13.47 12.09
C THR A 109 -5.60 13.24 12.06
N ARG A 110 -5.12 12.37 11.17
CA ARG A 110 -3.69 12.11 11.00
C ARG A 110 -2.95 13.33 10.46
N LYS A 111 -3.51 14.01 9.44
CA LYS A 111 -2.93 15.22 8.85
C LYS A 111 -2.86 16.34 9.88
N GLU A 112 -3.93 16.59 10.63
CA GLU A 112 -3.96 17.59 11.71
C GLU A 112 -2.86 17.35 12.75
N ARG A 113 -2.70 16.10 13.21
CA ARG A 113 -1.64 15.75 14.16
C ARG A 113 -0.23 15.96 13.58
N GLN A 114 -0.04 15.65 12.30
CA GLN A 114 1.22 15.88 11.60
C GLN A 114 1.53 17.39 11.47
N GLU A 115 0.54 18.19 11.05
CA GLU A 115 0.67 19.64 10.95
C GLU A 115 0.99 20.29 12.30
N GLN A 116 0.32 19.89 13.38
CA GLN A 116 0.62 20.39 14.73
C GLN A 116 2.05 20.05 15.17
N ALA A 117 2.52 18.82 14.87
CA ALA A 117 3.90 18.43 15.14
C ALA A 117 4.92 19.23 14.29
N GLU A 118 4.61 19.48 13.02
CA GLU A 118 5.42 20.30 12.10
C GLU A 118 5.47 21.77 12.54
N LEU A 119 4.35 22.34 13.00
CA LEU A 119 4.30 23.68 13.58
C LEU A 119 5.13 23.77 14.87
N ARG A 120 5.04 22.77 15.76
CA ARG A 120 5.85 22.73 16.98
C ARG A 120 7.35 22.59 16.66
N THR A 121 7.72 21.71 15.73
CA THR A 121 9.11 21.49 15.34
C THR A 121 9.70 22.66 14.55
N SER A 122 8.95 23.29 13.63
CA SER A 122 9.37 24.47 12.86
C SER A 122 9.59 25.69 13.75
N LYS A 123 8.67 25.96 14.70
CA LYS A 123 8.84 27.01 15.73
C LYS A 123 10.14 26.79 16.52
N LYS A 124 10.36 25.55 17.02
CA LYS A 124 11.59 25.20 17.76
C LYS A 124 12.85 25.29 16.88
N ARG A 125 12.79 24.87 15.61
CA ARG A 125 13.90 24.98 14.64
C ARG A 125 14.23 26.45 14.35
N ALA A 126 13.24 27.30 14.10
CA ALA A 126 13.43 28.73 13.88
C ALA A 126 14.07 29.42 15.09
N LYS A 127 13.64 29.10 16.33
CA LYS A 127 14.28 29.58 17.57
C LYS A 127 15.77 29.19 17.63
N ARG A 128 16.12 27.93 17.31
CA ARG A 128 17.51 27.46 17.28
C ARG A 128 18.35 28.13 16.20
N LEU A 129 17.81 28.30 14.99
CA LEU A 129 18.51 28.98 13.89
C LEU A 129 18.80 30.44 14.22
N LYS A 130 17.84 31.17 14.81
CA LYS A 130 18.06 32.55 15.30
C LYS A 130 19.17 32.61 16.35
N LYS A 131 19.19 31.69 17.33
CA LYS A 131 20.26 31.60 18.33
C LYS A 131 21.62 31.28 17.71
N LYS A 132 21.68 30.35 16.75
CA LYS A 132 22.90 29.98 16.02
C LYS A 132 23.45 31.18 15.23
N ALA A 133 22.59 31.90 14.52
CA ALA A 133 22.96 33.09 13.76
C ALA A 133 23.52 34.22 14.65
N LYS A 134 22.88 34.49 15.80
CA LYS A 134 23.40 35.45 16.80
C LYS A 134 24.77 35.04 17.32
N LYS A 135 24.98 33.75 17.63
CA LYS A 135 26.27 33.24 18.11
C LYS A 135 27.36 33.33 17.03
N SER A 136 27.07 32.94 15.79
CA SER A 136 28.03 33.05 14.68
C SER A 136 28.36 34.52 14.35
N ALA A 137 27.39 35.43 14.43
CA ALA A 137 27.64 36.86 14.26
C ALA A 137 28.56 37.40 15.36
N LYS A 138 28.37 37.02 16.64
CA LYS A 138 29.26 37.42 17.75
C LYS A 138 30.67 36.85 17.61
N VAL A 139 30.83 35.66 17.05
CA VAL A 139 32.16 35.06 16.77
C VAL A 139 32.85 35.76 15.60
N ASN A 140 32.11 36.12 14.55
CA ASN A 140 32.67 36.76 13.35
C ASN A 140 32.91 38.27 13.51
N ALA A 141 32.18 38.96 14.41
CA ALA A 141 32.30 40.41 14.65
C ALA A 141 33.50 40.80 15.55
N GLY A 142 34.45 39.89 15.78
CA GLY A 142 35.70 40.19 16.45
C GLY A 142 35.76 39.65 17.88
N GLY A 143 36.49 38.55 18.04
CA GLY A 143 37.07 38.17 19.33
C GLY A 143 38.11 39.19 19.77
N ALA A 144 37.66 40.29 20.38
CA ALA A 144 38.53 41.22 21.07
C ALA A 144 37.93 41.56 22.44
N LYS A 145 38.51 40.94 23.47
CA LYS A 145 38.45 41.24 24.92
C LYS A 145 37.07 41.28 25.60
N SER A 146 36.85 40.37 26.55
CA SER A 146 37.12 40.65 27.98
C SER A 146 36.52 39.57 28.89
N THR A 147 37.38 39.03 29.74
CA THR A 147 37.05 38.31 30.96
C THR A 147 36.20 39.18 31.90
N GLY A 148 35.08 38.62 32.40
CA GLY A 148 34.38 39.08 33.60
C GLY A 148 33.49 40.32 33.46
N SER A 149 32.17 40.13 33.64
CA SER A 149 31.21 41.07 34.25
C SER A 149 29.81 40.80 33.70
N GLY A 150 28.84 40.72 34.62
CA GLY A 150 27.43 40.46 34.34
C GLY A 150 26.82 41.48 33.38
N ALA A 151 26.01 40.98 32.47
CA ALA A 151 25.02 41.75 31.77
C ALA A 151 23.76 40.89 31.76
N GLU A 152 22.81 41.30 32.61
CA GLU A 152 21.44 40.86 32.56
C GLU A 152 20.90 41.04 31.14
N GLU A 153 20.71 39.93 30.42
CA GLU A 153 19.72 39.92 29.34
C GLU A 153 18.49 39.21 29.88
N LYS A 154 17.61 40.04 30.45
CA LYS A 154 16.19 39.79 30.66
C LYS A 154 15.52 39.56 29.29
N SER A 155 15.87 38.46 28.64
CA SER A 155 15.09 37.89 27.55
C SER A 155 13.86 37.32 28.19
N SER A 156 12.73 38.05 28.12
CA SER A 156 11.41 37.54 28.47
C SER A 156 11.14 36.27 27.68
N SER A 157 11.55 35.16 28.28
CA SER A 157 10.98 33.85 28.03
C SER A 157 9.59 33.96 28.61
N SER A 158 8.66 34.49 27.83
CA SER A 158 7.24 34.36 28.07
C SER A 158 6.95 32.87 27.95
N GLU A 159 7.14 32.18 29.06
CA GLU A 159 6.56 30.89 29.35
C GLU A 159 5.08 31.11 29.53
N GLU A 160 4.33 30.91 28.46
CA GLU A 160 2.96 30.41 28.56
C GLU A 160 2.91 29.17 27.66
N ASP A 161 3.53 28.10 28.15
CA ASP A 161 3.21 26.74 27.77
C ASP A 161 2.13 26.24 28.76
N GLU A 162 0.95 26.86 28.71
CA GLU A 162 -0.29 26.23 29.18
C GLU A 162 -0.74 25.27 28.07
N ASP A 163 -0.22 24.04 28.11
CA ASP A 163 -0.80 22.91 27.40
C ASP A 163 -0.54 21.68 28.28
N GLY A 164 -1.46 21.49 29.24
CA GLY A 164 -1.47 20.38 30.17
C GLY A 164 -1.42 19.02 29.48
N PRO A 165 -1.14 17.93 30.23
CA PRO A 165 -0.98 16.60 29.65
C PRO A 165 -2.24 16.24 28.85
N ALA A 166 -2.07 16.01 27.55
CA ALA A 166 -3.08 15.36 26.72
C ALA A 166 -3.39 14.02 27.38
N GLN A 167 -4.46 13.98 28.16
CA GLN A 167 -5.02 12.76 28.71
C GLN A 167 -5.43 11.91 27.50
N ALA A 168 -4.62 10.90 27.21
CA ALA A 168 -5.07 9.73 26.49
C ALA A 168 -6.05 8.99 27.43
N ALA A 169 -7.26 9.51 27.50
CA ALA A 169 -8.42 8.86 28.09
C ALA A 169 -9.57 9.16 27.15
N LEU A 170 -9.92 8.17 26.32
CA LEU A 170 -11.26 7.91 25.80
C LEU A 170 -11.21 6.49 25.21
N ASP A 171 -12.15 5.69 25.71
CA ASP A 171 -12.42 4.24 25.60
C ASP A 171 -11.97 3.49 24.34
#